data_AF-A0A1J4MUY3-F1
#
_entry.id   AF-A0A1J4MUY3-F1
#
_cell.length_a   1.000
_cell.length_b   1.000
_cell.length_c   1.000
_cell.angle_alpha   90.00
_cell.angle_beta   90.00
_cell.angle_gamma   90.00
#
_symmetry.space_group_name_H-M   'P 1'
#
loop_
_entity.id
_entity.type
_entity.pdbx_description
1 polymer ?
#
loop_
_entity_poly.entity_id
_entity_poly.type
_entity_poly.pdbx_seq_one_letter_code
_entity_poly.pdbx_strand_id
1 'polypeptide(L)'
;MFRCRICAEPPFSTLFSLPIFGGYFVNKKKSVYPTVSEGDSLFETQSYGSSVITPSNLSSFEPRNEAETLAICDIWKRCVHERSREFWRTPENLLEVLSAISRGVHRLDDPILGDPERCVLWYGQVSAIDGCPVIRMKRPEETMARIKKVEDNVETHTYVNRALVFLYANDESFEELQLKPRVAFNMACGNRRCVHLRHISLED
;
A
#
# COMPACT_ATOMS: atom_id res chain seq x y z
N MET A 1 27.99 -32.79 -23.35
CA MET A 1 27.92 -31.43 -22.79
C MET A 1 26.48 -30.93 -22.92
N PHE A 2 25.65 -31.17 -21.92
CA PHE A 2 24.25 -30.73 -21.95
C PHE A 2 24.16 -29.30 -21.40
N ARG A 3 23.75 -28.36 -22.25
CA ARG A 3 23.43 -26.98 -21.86
C ARG A 3 22.05 -27.01 -21.18
N CYS A 4 22.04 -26.85 -19.85
CA CYS A 4 20.81 -26.58 -19.12
C CYS A 4 20.24 -25.24 -19.61
N ARG A 5 18.96 -25.24 -20.01
CA ARG A 5 18.22 -24.07 -20.53
C ARG A 5 17.32 -23.44 -19.46
N ILE A 6 17.62 -23.68 -18.19
CA ILE A 6 16.87 -23.17 -17.05
C ILE A 6 17.88 -22.53 -16.12
N CYS A 7 18.22 -21.27 -16.40
CA CYS A 7 18.86 -20.38 -15.44
C CYS A 7 18.05 -19.08 -15.41
N ALA A 8 17.60 -18.77 -14.20
CA ALA A 8 17.26 -17.43 -13.70
C ALA A 8 16.02 -16.74 -14.29
N GLU A 9 14.84 -17.17 -13.84
CA GLU A 9 13.82 -16.20 -13.45
C GLU A 9 13.68 -16.27 -11.92
N PRO A 10 13.81 -15.16 -11.18
CA PRO A 10 13.57 -15.16 -9.74
C PRO A 10 12.09 -15.44 -9.49
N PRO A 11 11.74 -16.25 -8.48
CA PRO A 11 10.38 -16.76 -8.24
C PRO A 11 9.32 -15.68 -7.92
N PHE A 12 9.69 -14.40 -7.96
CA PHE A 12 8.86 -13.25 -7.65
C PHE A 12 8.48 -12.41 -8.88
N SER A 13 8.94 -12.74 -10.09
CA SER A 13 8.60 -11.99 -11.32
C SER A 13 7.09 -11.93 -11.63
N THR A 14 6.34 -12.93 -11.17
CA THR A 14 4.86 -12.97 -11.26
C THR A 14 4.16 -12.15 -10.18
N LEU A 15 4.80 -11.91 -9.02
CA LEU A 15 4.30 -11.01 -7.97
C LEU A 15 4.29 -9.53 -8.43
N PHE A 16 5.25 -9.13 -9.27
CA PHE A 16 5.25 -7.80 -9.92
C PHE A 16 4.31 -7.68 -11.11
N SER A 17 3.70 -8.80 -11.54
CA SER A 17 2.61 -8.82 -12.51
C SER A 17 1.24 -8.78 -11.82
N LEU A 18 1.21 -8.73 -10.47
CA LEU A 18 -0.04 -8.64 -9.74
C LEU A 18 -0.71 -7.28 -9.98
N PRO A 19 -2.04 -7.28 -10.16
CA PRO A 19 -2.73 -6.13 -10.69
C PRO A 19 -2.57 -4.89 -9.80
N ILE A 20 -2.33 -5.03 -8.49
CA ILE A 20 -2.36 -3.94 -7.48
C ILE A 20 -1.60 -2.67 -7.90
N PHE A 21 -0.51 -2.81 -8.66
CA PHE A 21 0.22 -1.68 -9.25
C PHE A 21 0.44 -1.78 -10.78
N GLY A 22 -0.05 -2.84 -11.43
CA GLY A 22 0.30 -3.24 -12.80
C GLY A 22 -0.73 -2.94 -13.89
N GLY A 23 -1.46 -1.82 -13.80
CA GLY A 23 -2.43 -1.46 -14.84
C GLY A 23 -1.84 -0.79 -16.09
N TYR A 24 -0.61 -1.08 -16.57
CA TYR A 24 -0.05 -0.39 -17.76
C TYR A 24 1.11 -1.09 -18.52
N PHE A 25 1.13 -2.42 -18.71
CA PHE A 25 1.94 -3.01 -19.80
C PHE A 25 1.08 -3.84 -20.75
N VAL A 26 0.91 -3.30 -21.95
CA VAL A 26 0.05 -3.79 -23.03
C VAL A 26 0.65 -5.00 -23.77
N ASN A 27 -0.26 -5.89 -24.21
CA ASN A 27 -0.20 -6.90 -25.28
C ASN A 27 0.86 -6.66 -26.40
N LYS A 28 1.46 -7.64 -27.11
CA LYS A 28 1.08 -9.01 -27.49
C LYS A 28 2.32 -9.70 -28.10
N LYS A 29 2.47 -11.03 -27.93
CA LYS A 29 2.63 -11.99 -29.05
C LYS A 29 2.49 -13.47 -28.59
N LYS A 30 1.30 -14.01 -28.93
CA LYS A 30 0.90 -15.40 -29.26
C LYS A 30 1.28 -16.58 -28.32
N SER A 31 0.26 -17.20 -27.71
CA SER A 31 -0.05 -18.64 -27.82
C SER A 31 -1.42 -18.95 -27.17
N VAL A 32 -2.51 -18.96 -27.96
CA VAL A 32 -3.50 -20.06 -28.22
C VAL A 32 -4.50 -20.43 -27.08
N TYR A 33 -5.80 -20.17 -27.38
CA TYR A 33 -7.11 -20.57 -26.77
C TYR A 33 -7.70 -19.76 -25.58
N PRO A 34 -9.04 -19.72 -25.41
CA PRO A 34 -10.08 -19.35 -26.38
C PRO A 34 -10.90 -18.12 -25.94
N THR A 35 -11.51 -17.49 -26.94
CA THR A 35 -12.30 -16.26 -26.92
C THR A 35 -13.55 -16.33 -26.04
N VAL A 36 -13.76 -15.32 -25.18
CA VAL A 36 -15.10 -14.86 -24.77
C VAL A 36 -15.16 -13.35 -25.01
N SER A 37 -16.31 -12.95 -25.52
CA SER A 37 -16.64 -11.75 -26.28
C SER A 37 -16.41 -10.41 -25.59
N GLU A 38 -16.09 -9.44 -26.44
CA GLU A 38 -16.15 -8.00 -26.22
C GLU A 38 -17.46 -7.56 -25.55
N GLY A 39 -17.34 -6.79 -24.48
CA GLY A 39 -18.39 -6.07 -23.81
C GLY A 39 -17.72 -5.03 -22.93
N ASP A 40 -17.89 -3.77 -23.30
CA ASP A 40 -17.37 -2.56 -22.66
C ASP A 40 -17.09 -2.65 -21.15
N SER A 41 -15.82 -2.46 -20.76
CA SER A 41 -15.55 -1.76 -19.51
C SER A 41 -14.31 -0.89 -19.70
N LEU A 42 -14.54 0.28 -20.30
CA LEU A 42 -13.74 1.48 -20.06
C LEU A 42 -13.72 1.70 -18.53
N PHE A 43 -12.74 1.11 -17.83
CA PHE A 43 -12.44 1.50 -16.46
C PHE A 43 -11.66 2.80 -16.56
N GLU A 44 -12.42 3.88 -16.67
CA GLU A 44 -12.00 5.22 -16.37
C GLU A 44 -11.16 5.13 -15.08
N THR A 45 -9.85 5.27 -15.23
CA THR A 45 -8.95 5.46 -14.10
C THR A 45 -9.43 6.76 -13.52
N GLN A 46 -10.28 6.69 -12.50
CA GLN A 46 -10.60 7.86 -11.72
C GLN A 46 -9.26 8.24 -11.10
N SER A 47 -8.60 9.19 -11.78
CA SER A 47 -7.87 10.26 -11.15
C SER A 47 -8.83 10.77 -10.08
N TYR A 48 -8.77 10.14 -8.90
CA TYR A 48 -9.45 10.64 -7.73
C TYR A 48 -8.78 11.98 -7.50
N GLY A 49 -9.46 13.02 -7.99
CA GLY A 49 -9.03 14.41 -7.87
C GLY A 49 -8.58 14.57 -6.43
N SER A 50 -7.32 14.98 -6.29
CA SER A 50 -6.49 14.99 -5.07
C SER A 50 -7.10 15.90 -3.99
N SER A 51 -8.26 15.54 -3.51
CA SER A 51 -8.98 16.19 -2.43
C SER A 51 -8.72 15.33 -1.21
N VAL A 52 -7.67 15.69 -0.49
CA VAL A 52 -7.38 15.15 0.83
C VAL A 52 -7.77 16.18 1.87
N ILE A 53 -8.32 15.74 2.99
CA ILE A 53 -8.76 16.62 4.06
C ILE A 53 -8.00 16.25 5.33
N THR A 54 -7.52 17.27 6.05
CA THR A 54 -7.01 17.10 7.41
C THR A 54 -8.17 17.23 8.39
N PRO A 55 -8.39 16.27 9.31
CA PRO A 55 -9.49 16.32 10.27
C PRO A 55 -9.30 17.49 11.22
N SER A 56 -10.37 18.26 11.49
CA SER A 56 -10.30 19.53 12.23
C SER A 56 -10.43 19.39 13.76
N ASN A 57 -10.72 18.20 14.31
CA ASN A 57 -10.85 18.03 15.75
C ASN A 57 -10.14 16.75 16.24
N LEU A 58 -8.98 16.97 16.84
CA LEU A 58 -8.10 15.94 17.37
C LEU A 58 -7.57 16.38 18.75
N SER A 59 -8.47 16.81 19.64
CA SER A 59 -8.10 17.44 20.91
C SER A 59 -7.20 16.59 21.83
N SER A 60 -7.18 15.27 21.63
CA SER A 60 -6.33 14.33 22.36
C SER A 60 -5.15 13.79 21.54
N PHE A 61 -4.85 14.36 20.37
CA PHE A 61 -3.80 13.84 19.51
C PHE A 61 -2.43 14.46 19.82
N GLU A 62 -1.50 13.62 20.27
CA GLU A 62 -0.10 13.99 20.41
C GLU A 62 0.75 13.25 19.35
N PRO A 63 1.30 13.97 18.36
CA PRO A 63 2.18 13.36 17.37
C PRO A 63 3.54 13.01 17.99
N ARG A 64 4.22 12.01 17.40
CA ARG A 64 5.62 11.73 17.69
C ARG A 64 6.50 12.88 17.24
N ASN A 65 7.53 13.21 18.01
CA ASN A 65 8.61 14.07 17.53
C ASN A 65 9.51 13.30 16.53
N GLU A 66 10.50 13.98 15.94
CA GLU A 66 11.37 13.38 14.93
C GLU A 66 12.20 12.21 15.46
N ALA A 67 12.78 12.33 16.67
CA ALA A 67 13.56 11.27 17.28
C ALA A 67 12.70 10.03 17.59
N GLU A 68 11.49 10.23 18.12
CA GLU A 68 10.52 9.18 18.39
C GLU A 68 10.03 8.51 17.10
N THR A 69 9.83 9.30 16.04
CA THR A 69 9.49 8.81 14.71
C THR A 69 10.58 7.89 14.16
N LEU A 70 11.84 8.31 14.21
CA LEU A 70 12.96 7.49 13.75
C LEU A 70 13.12 6.22 14.58
N ALA A 71 12.98 6.32 15.91
CA ALA A 71 13.08 5.18 16.80
C ALA A 71 12.00 4.12 16.53
N ILE A 72 10.73 4.53 16.35
CA ILE A 72 9.65 3.58 16.06
C ILE A 72 9.80 3.00 14.65
N CYS A 73 10.26 3.79 13.67
CA CYS A 73 10.50 3.28 12.32
C CYS A 73 11.60 2.20 12.30
N ASP A 74 12.64 2.32 13.13
CA ASP A 74 13.68 1.29 13.24
C ASP A 74 13.13 -0.04 13.79
N ILE A 75 12.19 0.03 14.74
CA ILE A 75 11.49 -1.16 15.27
C ILE A 75 10.63 -1.77 14.15
N TRP A 76 9.78 -0.97 13.52
CA TRP A 76 8.86 -1.42 12.48
C TRP A 76 9.58 -2.00 11.25
N LYS A 77 10.73 -1.42 10.87
CA LYS A 77 11.55 -1.89 9.73
C LYS A 77 12.00 -3.34 9.89
N ARG A 78 12.21 -3.81 11.12
CA ARG A 78 12.63 -5.20 11.40
C ARG A 78 11.54 -6.23 11.13
N CYS A 79 10.29 -5.79 11.12
CA CYS A 79 9.11 -6.64 10.87
C CYS A 79 8.60 -6.53 9.43
N VAL A 80 9.20 -5.66 8.60
CA VAL A 80 8.77 -5.47 7.21
C VAL A 80 9.03 -6.72 6.39
N HIS A 81 8.01 -7.16 5.67
CA HIS A 81 8.06 -8.31 4.79
C HIS A 81 9.06 -8.08 3.63
N GLU A 82 9.71 -9.14 3.16
CA GLU A 82 10.72 -9.06 2.09
C GLU A 82 10.19 -8.47 0.78
N ARG A 83 8.91 -8.73 0.45
CA ARG A 83 8.17 -8.13 -0.69
C ARG A 83 8.27 -6.60 -0.75
N SER A 84 8.46 -5.96 0.41
CA SER A 84 8.54 -4.51 0.51
C SER A 84 9.91 -3.96 0.09
N ARG A 85 10.98 -4.75 0.24
CA ARG A 85 12.34 -4.36 -0.18
C ARG A 85 12.42 -4.22 -1.69
N GLU A 86 11.71 -5.10 -2.38
CA GLU A 86 11.55 -5.11 -3.83
C GLU A 86 10.81 -3.87 -4.38
N PHE A 87 9.81 -3.39 -3.64
CA PHE A 87 9.00 -2.24 -4.04
C PHE A 87 9.67 -0.90 -3.70
N TRP A 88 10.08 -0.69 -2.45
CA TRP A 88 10.64 0.60 -2.04
C TRP A 88 12.11 0.76 -2.38
N ARG A 89 12.83 -0.34 -2.65
CA ARG A 89 14.23 -0.48 -3.14
C ARG A 89 15.30 0.19 -2.31
N THR A 90 15.12 1.47 -2.01
CA THR A 90 15.96 2.28 -1.15
C THR A 90 15.39 2.29 0.28
N PRO A 91 16.26 2.16 1.30
CA PRO A 91 15.86 2.33 2.69
C PRO A 91 15.16 3.66 2.99
N GLU A 92 15.48 4.71 2.24
CA GLU A 92 14.96 6.06 2.40
C GLU A 92 13.48 6.14 2.02
N ASN A 93 13.07 5.51 0.92
CA ASN A 93 11.68 5.49 0.49
C ASN A 93 10.80 4.71 1.49
N LEU A 94 11.32 3.59 2.02
CA LEU A 94 10.64 2.84 3.06
C LEU A 94 10.50 3.69 4.33
N LEU A 95 11.58 4.38 4.73
CA LEU A 95 11.56 5.27 5.89
C LEU A 95 10.56 6.42 5.72
N GLU A 96 10.41 6.98 4.52
CA GLU A 96 9.42 8.01 4.21
C GLU A 96 7.99 7.52 4.48
N VAL A 97 7.65 6.31 4.01
CA VAL A 97 6.33 5.69 4.24
C VAL A 97 6.10 5.38 5.71
N LEU A 98 7.08 4.75 6.39
CA LEU A 98 6.97 4.44 7.82
C LEU A 98 6.82 5.72 8.66
N SER A 99 7.58 6.76 8.31
CA SER A 99 7.49 8.06 8.97
C SER A 99 6.12 8.70 8.75
N ALA A 100 5.56 8.63 7.53
CA ALA A 100 4.23 9.13 7.23
C ALA A 100 3.15 8.42 8.07
N ILE A 101 3.24 7.09 8.22
CA ILE A 101 2.34 6.32 9.07
C ILE A 101 2.50 6.73 10.54
N SER A 102 3.73 6.80 11.05
CA SER A 102 4.01 7.10 12.47
C SER A 102 3.52 8.49 12.91
N ARG A 103 3.53 9.47 11.99
CA ARG A 103 3.06 10.84 12.25
C ARG A 103 1.54 10.95 12.23
N GLY A 104 0.83 10.00 11.63
CA GLY A 104 -0.62 9.99 11.57
C GLY A 104 -1.28 9.19 12.69
N VAL A 105 -0.52 8.65 13.64
CA VAL A 105 -1.03 7.92 14.81
C VAL A 105 -0.49 8.53 16.10
N HIS A 106 -1.23 8.38 17.20
CA HIS A 106 -0.83 8.94 18.50
C HIS A 106 0.54 8.40 18.94
N ARG A 107 1.35 9.22 19.64
CA ARG A 107 2.70 8.86 20.09
C ARG A 107 2.78 7.58 20.93
N LEU A 108 1.70 7.22 21.61
CA LEU A 108 1.59 6.04 22.47
C LEU A 108 0.98 4.81 21.78
N ASP A 109 0.47 4.97 20.56
CA ASP A 109 -0.21 3.90 19.85
C ASP A 109 0.71 3.26 18.80
N ASP A 110 0.60 1.94 18.61
CA ASP A 110 1.37 1.19 17.62
C ASP A 110 0.41 0.35 16.75
N PRO A 111 0.24 0.67 15.45
CA PRO A 111 -0.65 -0.06 14.56
C PRO A 111 -0.14 -1.44 14.14
N ILE A 112 1.13 -1.77 14.42
CA ILE A 112 1.78 -3.00 13.93
C ILE A 112 2.01 -3.98 15.08
N LEU A 113 2.60 -3.50 16.18
CA LEU A 113 3.00 -4.31 17.34
C LEU A 113 2.19 -3.99 18.61
N GLY A 114 1.19 -3.12 18.51
CA GLY A 114 0.34 -2.73 19.63
C GLY A 114 -0.59 -3.84 20.12
N ASP A 115 -1.36 -3.48 21.15
CA ASP A 115 -2.37 -4.35 21.74
C ASP A 115 -3.46 -4.70 20.72
N PRO A 116 -3.65 -5.99 20.37
CA PRO A 116 -4.61 -6.42 19.37
C PRO A 116 -6.07 -6.11 19.71
N GLU A 117 -6.40 -5.84 20.97
CA GLU A 117 -7.78 -5.55 21.40
C GLU A 117 -8.11 -4.04 21.30
N ARG A 118 -7.10 -3.19 21.03
CA ARG A 118 -7.26 -1.74 21.03
C ARG A 118 -7.16 -1.15 19.62
N CYS A 119 -8.12 -0.28 19.30
CA CYS A 119 -8.06 0.50 18.06
C CYS A 119 -6.89 1.49 18.09
N VAL A 120 -6.22 1.65 16.95
CA VAL A 120 -5.22 2.71 16.71
C VAL A 120 -5.80 3.69 15.71
N LEU A 121 -6.09 4.91 16.16
CA LEU A 121 -6.82 5.88 15.36
C LEU A 121 -5.89 6.69 14.46
N TRP A 122 -6.39 6.98 13.25
CA TRP A 122 -5.71 7.82 12.27
C TRP A 122 -6.11 9.29 12.37
N TYR A 123 -5.08 10.10 12.57
CA TYR A 123 -5.12 11.55 12.76
C TYR A 123 -4.58 12.32 11.54
N GLY A 124 -4.00 11.62 10.56
CA GLY A 124 -3.48 12.21 9.34
C GLY A 124 -4.54 12.50 8.27
N GLN A 125 -4.08 12.63 7.03
CA GLN A 125 -4.91 12.93 5.85
C GLN A 125 -5.93 11.81 5.60
N VAL A 126 -7.14 12.19 5.19
CA VAL A 126 -8.15 11.27 4.68
C VAL A 126 -8.55 11.63 3.26
N SER A 127 -8.98 10.63 2.51
CA SER A 127 -9.62 10.83 1.22
C SER A 127 -10.93 11.61 1.40
N ALA A 128 -11.15 12.65 0.59
CA ALA A 128 -12.40 13.42 0.62
C ALA A 128 -13.62 12.64 0.12
N ILE A 129 -13.41 11.47 -0.50
CA ILE A 129 -14.46 10.72 -1.19
C ILE A 129 -15.13 9.74 -0.23
N ASP A 130 -14.32 8.98 0.51
CA ASP A 130 -14.78 7.92 1.40
C ASP A 130 -14.41 8.18 2.88
N GLY A 131 -13.61 9.21 3.15
CA GLY A 131 -13.17 9.55 4.50
C GLY A 131 -12.12 8.60 5.07
N CYS A 132 -11.53 7.72 4.24
CA CYS A 132 -10.59 6.69 4.68
C CYS A 132 -9.17 7.25 4.85
N PRO A 133 -8.36 6.70 5.79
CA PRO A 133 -6.96 7.07 5.99
C PRO A 133 -6.10 6.95 4.73
N VAL A 134 -5.40 8.01 4.37
CA VAL A 134 -4.45 8.03 3.24
C VAL A 134 -3.09 8.60 3.62
N ILE A 135 -2.05 8.13 2.94
CA ILE A 135 -0.69 8.68 2.98
C ILE A 135 -0.21 8.99 1.58
N ARG A 136 0.71 9.95 1.48
CA ARG A 136 1.43 10.26 0.25
C ARG A 136 2.61 9.31 0.10
N MET A 137 2.84 8.84 -1.13
CA MET A 137 4.05 8.13 -1.50
C MET A 137 4.55 8.61 -2.85
N LYS A 138 5.87 8.67 -2.99
CA LYS A 138 6.52 8.74 -4.29
C LYS A 138 6.53 7.35 -4.91
N ARG A 139 6.07 7.23 -6.15
CA ARG A 139 6.26 5.99 -6.89
C ARG A 139 7.74 5.82 -7.24
N PRO A 140 8.27 4.58 -7.21
CA PRO A 140 9.60 4.31 -7.76
C PRO A 140 9.69 4.75 -9.22
N GLU A 141 10.83 5.32 -9.61
CA GLU A 141 11.06 5.91 -10.94
C GLU A 141 10.76 4.95 -12.11
N GLU A 142 11.01 3.64 -11.95
CA GLU A 142 10.70 2.65 -13.00
C GLU A 142 9.20 2.43 -13.23
N THR A 143 8.36 2.69 -12.22
CA THR A 143 6.90 2.72 -12.40
C THR A 143 6.48 3.99 -13.15
N MET A 144 7.21 5.10 -13.01
CA MET A 144 6.94 6.36 -13.71
C MET A 144 7.46 6.37 -15.15
N ALA A 145 8.64 5.80 -15.41
CA ALA A 145 9.28 5.71 -16.74
C ALA A 145 8.41 4.99 -17.80
N ARG A 146 7.44 4.22 -17.33
CA ARG A 146 6.54 3.43 -18.15
C ARG A 146 5.20 4.11 -18.46
N ILE A 147 4.89 5.21 -17.79
CA ILE A 147 3.75 6.07 -18.08
C ILE A 147 4.28 7.25 -18.90
N LYS A 148 4.08 7.21 -20.22
CA LYS A 148 4.73 8.08 -21.24
C LYS A 148 4.52 9.61 -21.11
N LYS A 149 3.84 10.10 -20.08
CA LYS A 149 3.54 11.52 -19.83
C LYS A 149 3.24 11.73 -18.34
N VAL A 150 4.24 11.60 -17.49
CA VAL A 150 4.09 11.94 -16.08
C VAL A 150 5.27 12.85 -15.74
N GLU A 151 4.96 14.08 -15.35
CA GLU A 151 5.96 15.01 -14.80
C GLU A 151 6.74 14.30 -13.67
N ASP A 152 8.03 14.61 -13.52
CA ASP A 152 9.03 13.92 -12.67
C ASP A 152 8.73 13.90 -11.14
N ASN A 153 7.49 14.12 -10.70
CA ASN A 153 7.13 14.17 -9.29
C ASN A 153 5.63 13.91 -9.02
N VAL A 154 5.02 12.90 -9.64
CA VAL A 154 3.64 12.54 -9.27
C VAL A 154 3.63 11.82 -7.92
N GLU A 155 3.46 12.61 -6.87
CA GLU A 155 3.03 12.13 -5.56
C GLU A 155 1.69 11.42 -5.74
N THR A 156 1.63 10.16 -5.29
CA THR A 156 0.40 9.37 -5.30
C THR A 156 -0.07 9.13 -3.88
N HIS A 157 -1.38 9.16 -3.67
CA HIS A 157 -1.97 8.74 -2.41
C HIS A 157 -2.26 7.24 -2.41
N THR A 158 -2.08 6.60 -1.27
CA THR A 158 -2.58 5.24 -1.01
C THR A 158 -3.32 5.21 0.31
N TYR A 159 -4.21 4.22 0.47
CA TYR A 159 -4.83 3.96 1.76
C TYR A 159 -3.84 3.36 2.74
N VAL A 160 -3.88 3.84 3.99
CA VAL A 160 -2.93 3.41 5.05
C VAL A 160 -3.03 1.91 5.30
N ASN A 161 -4.24 1.35 5.37
CA ASN A 161 -4.43 -0.07 5.61
C ASN A 161 -3.88 -0.95 4.45
N ARG A 162 -3.93 -0.46 3.21
CA ARG A 162 -3.29 -1.15 2.07
C ARG A 162 -1.77 -1.12 2.15
N ALA A 163 -1.20 0.01 2.55
CA ALA A 163 0.23 0.11 2.79
C ALA A 163 0.67 -0.84 3.91
N LEU A 164 -0.07 -0.91 5.02
CA LEU A 164 0.21 -1.80 6.14
C LEU A 164 0.15 -3.28 5.75
N VAL A 165 -0.88 -3.68 4.99
CA VAL A 165 -0.99 -5.06 4.49
C VAL A 165 0.18 -5.42 3.59
N PHE A 166 0.57 -4.52 2.68
CA PHE A 166 1.73 -4.75 1.83
C PHE A 166 3.04 -4.88 2.63
N LEU A 167 3.19 -4.05 3.67
CA LEU A 167 4.37 -4.03 4.53
C LEU A 167 4.47 -5.24 5.45
N TYR A 168 3.35 -5.72 6.02
CA TYR A 168 3.37 -6.58 7.21
C TYR A 168 2.48 -7.81 7.17
N ALA A 169 1.51 -7.91 6.25
CA ALA A 169 0.72 -9.13 6.16
C ALA A 169 1.64 -10.31 5.84
N ASN A 170 1.31 -11.50 6.34
CA ASN A 170 1.92 -12.74 5.86
C ASN A 170 1.46 -13.02 4.43
N ASP A 171 2.06 -14.02 3.77
CA ASP A 171 1.76 -14.31 2.37
C ASP A 171 0.30 -14.71 2.14
N GLU A 172 -0.28 -15.55 3.00
CA GLU A 172 -1.67 -16.01 2.90
C GLU A 172 -2.67 -14.84 2.98
N SER A 173 -2.61 -14.03 4.04
CA SER A 173 -3.50 -12.87 4.19
C SER A 173 -3.24 -11.82 3.12
N PHE A 174 -1.99 -11.66 2.67
CA PHE A 174 -1.67 -10.74 1.59
C PHE A 174 -2.34 -11.18 0.28
N GLU A 175 -2.20 -12.44 -0.12
CA GLU A 175 -2.80 -13.01 -1.32
C GLU A 175 -4.33 -12.88 -1.33
N GLU A 176 -5.00 -13.14 -0.20
CA GLU A 176 -6.45 -12.97 -0.07
C GLU A 176 -6.86 -11.49 -0.23
N LEU A 177 -6.20 -10.59 0.52
CA LEU A 177 -6.49 -9.16 0.49
C LEU A 177 -6.14 -8.50 -0.85
N GLN A 178 -5.28 -9.11 -1.65
CA GLN A 178 -4.97 -8.64 -3.00
C GLN A 178 -6.14 -8.76 -3.97
N LEU A 179 -7.01 -9.75 -3.76
CA LEU A 179 -8.15 -10.05 -4.63
C LEU A 179 -9.30 -9.06 -4.43
N LYS A 180 -9.32 -8.35 -3.30
CA LYS A 180 -10.36 -7.38 -2.97
C LYS A 180 -10.33 -6.12 -3.85
N PRO A 181 -11.46 -5.40 -3.97
CA PRO A 181 -11.52 -4.15 -4.71
C PRO A 181 -10.48 -3.14 -4.25
N ARG A 182 -10.10 -2.23 -5.14
CA ARG A 182 -8.98 -1.31 -4.89
C ARG A 182 -9.32 -0.09 -4.03
N VAL A 183 -10.18 -0.29 -3.06
CA VAL A 183 -10.57 0.71 -2.06
C VAL A 183 -9.88 0.42 -0.73
N ALA A 184 -10.10 1.26 0.28
CA ALA A 184 -9.64 0.95 1.63
C ALA A 184 -10.27 -0.37 2.12
N PHE A 185 -9.50 -1.19 2.81
CA PHE A 185 -10.07 -2.38 3.47
C PHE A 185 -11.04 -1.97 4.59
N ASN A 186 -12.05 -2.81 4.81
CA ASN A 186 -12.91 -2.67 5.98
C ASN A 186 -12.14 -3.09 7.24
N MET A 187 -12.52 -2.49 8.37
CA MET A 187 -11.93 -2.82 9.66
C MET A 187 -12.91 -3.68 10.46
N ALA A 188 -12.48 -4.82 10.99
CA ALA A 188 -13.28 -5.73 11.81
C ALA A 188 -13.79 -5.04 13.10
N CYS A 189 -13.10 -4.02 13.59
CA CYS A 189 -13.55 -3.20 14.72
C CYS A 189 -14.69 -2.21 14.36
N GLY A 190 -15.12 -2.14 13.09
CA GLY A 190 -16.16 -1.22 12.60
C GLY A 190 -15.74 0.25 12.51
N ASN A 191 -14.54 0.62 13.00
CA ASN A 191 -14.07 2.00 12.96
C ASN A 191 -13.20 2.26 11.72
N ARG A 192 -13.74 3.02 10.76
CA ARG A 192 -13.06 3.41 9.51
C ARG A 192 -11.78 4.23 9.69
N ARG A 193 -11.57 4.83 10.87
CA ARG A 193 -10.33 5.55 11.22
C ARG A 193 -9.29 4.65 11.86
N CYS A 194 -9.64 3.41 12.22
CA CYS A 194 -8.66 2.47 12.75
C CYS A 194 -7.65 2.11 11.66
N VAL A 195 -6.37 2.09 12.04
CA VAL A 195 -5.26 1.64 11.19
C VAL A 195 -4.47 0.51 11.87
N HIS A 196 -5.03 -0.14 12.89
CA HIS A 196 -4.40 -1.30 13.51
C HIS A 196 -4.40 -2.48 12.52
N LEU A 197 -3.24 -3.06 12.22
CA LEU A 197 -3.05 -4.11 11.21
C LEU A 197 -3.95 -5.33 11.48
N ARG A 198 -4.00 -5.81 12.72
CA ARG A 198 -4.85 -6.94 13.13
C ARG A 198 -6.36 -6.65 13.12
N HIS A 199 -6.77 -5.40 12.93
CA HIS A 199 -8.18 -5.04 12.81
C HIS A 199 -8.63 -4.99 11.35
N ILE A 200 -7.77 -5.27 10.38
CA ILE A 200 -8.16 -5.33 8.97
C ILE A 200 -9.01 -6.57 8.75
N SER A 201 -10.20 -6.38 8.18
CA SER A 201 -11.14 -7.45 7.88
C SER A 201 -10.69 -8.23 6.65
N LEU A 202 -10.64 -9.56 6.76
CA LEU A 202 -10.56 -10.47 5.62
C LEU A 202 -11.93 -10.65 4.95
N GLU A 203 -13.01 -10.36 5.67
CA GLU A 203 -14.39 -10.40 5.18
C GLU A 203 -14.82 -9.05 4.59
N ASP A 204 -15.91 -9.04 3.81
CA ASP A 204 -16.48 -7.83 3.18
C ASP A 204 -17.45 -7.09 4.11
#